data_AF-A0A3M3AM97-F1
#
_entry.id   AF-A0A3M3AM97-F1
#
_cell.length_a   1.000
_cell.length_b   1.000
_cell.length_c   1.000
_cell.angle_alpha   90.00
_cell.angle_beta   90.00
_cell.angle_gamma   90.00
#
_symmetry.space_group_name_H-M   'P 1'
#
loop_
_entity.id
_entity.type
_entity.pdbx_description
1 polymer ?
#
loop_
_entity_poly.entity_id
_entity_poly.type
_entity_poly.pdbx_seq_one_letter_code
_entity_poly.pdbx_strand_id
1 'polypeptide(L)'
;YLTHSADFSNNHETLVRRVWAMIDAASASTELRLQLFDVAAHPQTCGDGLALVFGDMEVRVRVFSIMSSTPQAAQPLELFKMTRSLDRLDQVEKIALREIALRQHQGDRVDEAEVRLAYRVGLQARLDLPGQAQTMLFSNIAKVTDADLQDAHSEIITRESTQAFFESLIAREFWMSYLEARYASDFDVVKRPFSERLSVLDELPANQQSDQQYLDRIALISSEREQALNEFAIRLSMQIADAVNMAPQ
;
A
#
# COMPACT_ATOMS: atom_id res chain seq x y z
N TYR A 1 -5.43 26.99 2.90
CA TYR A 1 -5.00 26.13 4.02
C TYR A 1 -3.66 25.42 3.77
N LEU A 2 -3.40 24.79 2.61
CA LEU A 2 -2.02 24.34 2.25
C LEU A 2 -0.97 25.46 2.28
N THR A 3 -1.41 26.70 2.08
CA THR A 3 -0.66 27.96 2.25
C THR A 3 -0.09 28.18 3.66
N HIS A 4 -0.53 27.41 4.66
CA HIS A 4 -0.01 27.46 6.03
C HIS A 4 0.91 26.27 6.36
N SER A 5 1.18 25.38 5.39
CA SER A 5 2.08 24.25 5.60
C SER A 5 3.55 24.68 5.65
N ALA A 6 4.39 23.81 6.23
CA ALA A 6 5.84 23.94 6.20
C ALA A 6 6.38 24.06 4.76
N ASP A 7 5.89 23.19 3.87
CA ASP A 7 6.32 23.16 2.48
C ASP A 7 5.94 24.43 1.73
N PHE A 8 4.85 25.12 2.09
CA PHE A 8 4.56 26.41 1.48
C PHE A 8 5.58 27.49 1.86
N SER A 9 6.11 27.44 3.08
CA SER A 9 7.09 28.41 3.57
C SER A 9 8.51 28.08 3.12
N ASN A 10 8.88 26.80 3.15
CA ASN A 10 10.26 26.34 2.95
C ASN A 10 10.52 25.75 1.55
N ASN A 11 9.49 25.20 0.89
CA ASN A 11 9.59 24.46 -0.37
C ASN A 11 8.53 24.88 -1.40
N HIS A 12 8.22 26.18 -1.45
CA HIS A 12 7.06 26.72 -2.17
C HIS A 12 6.97 26.26 -3.62
N GLU A 13 8.06 26.38 -4.39
CA GLU A 13 8.09 25.99 -5.80
C GLU A 13 7.81 24.49 -6.00
N THR A 14 8.34 23.64 -5.13
CA THR A 14 8.09 22.20 -5.16
C THR A 14 6.64 21.88 -4.82
N LEU A 15 6.07 22.55 -3.80
CA LEU A 15 4.66 22.38 -3.44
C LEU A 15 3.74 22.78 -4.61
N VAL A 16 4.00 23.92 -5.25
CA VAL A 16 3.22 24.38 -6.41
C VAL A 16 3.28 23.35 -7.54
N ARG A 17 4.46 22.82 -7.86
CA ARG A 17 4.63 21.79 -8.89
C ARG A 17 3.82 20.52 -8.59
N ARG A 18 3.87 20.05 -7.34
CA ARG A 18 3.13 18.87 -6.87
C ARG A 18 1.62 19.08 -6.97
N VAL A 19 1.13 20.25 -6.56
CA VAL A 19 -0.29 20.60 -6.65
C VAL A 19 -0.77 20.63 -8.10
N TRP A 20 -0.02 21.25 -9.00
CA TRP A 20 -0.39 21.27 -10.43
C TRP A 20 -0.40 19.87 -11.05
N ALA A 21 0.59 19.03 -10.75
CA ALA A 21 0.60 17.65 -11.23
C ALA A 21 -0.65 16.86 -10.78
N MET A 22 -1.12 17.09 -9.55
CA MET A 22 -2.35 16.48 -9.05
C MET A 22 -3.60 17.01 -9.76
N ILE A 23 -3.67 18.33 -9.98
CA ILE A 23 -4.78 18.96 -10.72
C ILE A 23 -4.85 18.43 -12.15
N ASP A 24 -3.71 18.33 -12.84
CA ASP A 24 -3.62 17.79 -14.19
C ASP A 24 -4.14 16.35 -14.25
N ALA A 25 -3.68 15.49 -13.32
CA ALA A 25 -4.15 14.11 -13.22
C ALA A 25 -5.67 14.02 -12.93
N ALA A 26 -6.18 14.83 -12.00
CA ALA A 26 -7.60 14.89 -11.66
C ALA A 26 -8.47 15.43 -12.80
N SER A 27 -7.92 16.31 -13.65
CA SER A 27 -8.60 16.85 -14.82
C SER A 27 -8.80 15.78 -15.90
N ALA A 28 -7.83 14.88 -16.04
CA ALA A 28 -7.82 13.82 -17.05
C ALA A 28 -8.76 12.64 -16.73
N SER A 29 -9.12 12.41 -15.46
CA SER A 29 -9.95 11.27 -15.05
C SER A 29 -11.02 11.65 -14.03
N THR A 30 -12.30 11.44 -14.40
CA THR A 30 -13.44 11.63 -13.50
C THR A 30 -13.41 10.68 -12.31
N GLU A 31 -13.00 9.44 -12.52
CA GLU A 31 -12.87 8.46 -11.44
C GLU A 31 -11.83 8.92 -10.41
N LEU A 32 -10.62 9.28 -10.85
CA LEU A 32 -9.57 9.76 -9.98
C LEU A 32 -10.02 11.02 -9.22
N ARG A 33 -10.68 11.96 -9.91
CA ARG A 33 -11.19 13.18 -9.30
C ARG A 33 -12.16 12.91 -8.15
N LEU A 34 -13.08 11.96 -8.31
CA LEU A 34 -14.01 11.57 -7.25
C LEU A 34 -13.29 10.93 -6.07
N GLN A 35 -12.28 10.07 -6.33
CA GLN A 35 -11.46 9.47 -5.28
C GLN A 35 -10.68 10.54 -4.49
N LEU A 36 -10.11 11.55 -5.17
CA LEU A 36 -9.41 12.65 -4.50
C LEU A 36 -10.36 13.51 -3.66
N PHE A 37 -11.58 13.76 -4.14
CA PHE A 37 -12.60 14.47 -3.35
C PHE A 37 -12.99 13.69 -2.09
N ASP A 38 -13.07 12.37 -2.16
CA ASP A 38 -13.36 11.54 -0.98
C ASP A 38 -12.25 11.63 0.06
N VAL A 39 -10.98 11.54 -0.35
CA VAL A 39 -9.81 11.75 0.53
C VAL A 39 -9.84 13.15 1.14
N ALA A 40 -10.25 14.17 0.39
CA ALA A 40 -10.35 15.56 0.87
C ALA A 40 -11.47 15.74 1.91
N ALA A 41 -12.59 15.04 1.71
CA ALA A 41 -13.80 15.17 2.50
C ALA A 41 -13.71 14.42 3.84
N HIS A 42 -12.89 13.38 3.92
CA HIS A 42 -12.71 12.54 5.11
C HIS A 42 -11.27 12.59 5.64
N PRO A 43 -10.75 13.77 6.03
CA PRO A 43 -9.40 13.86 6.56
C PRO A 43 -9.30 13.03 7.85
N GLN A 44 -8.36 12.10 7.90
CA GLN A 44 -8.06 11.30 9.10
C GLN A 44 -7.34 12.12 10.19
N THR A 45 -7.44 13.46 10.13
CA THR A 45 -6.70 14.40 10.99
C THR A 45 -7.51 15.67 11.21
N CYS A 46 -7.31 16.31 12.36
CA CYS A 46 -7.75 17.68 12.63
C CYS A 46 -7.07 18.67 11.65
N GLY A 47 -7.57 19.92 11.56
CA GLY A 47 -7.25 20.91 10.52
C GLY A 47 -5.76 21.17 10.18
N ASP A 48 -4.82 20.75 11.02
CA ASP A 48 -3.37 20.85 10.81
C ASP A 48 -2.76 19.69 10.00
N GLY A 49 -3.48 18.57 9.83
CA GLY A 49 -3.01 17.40 9.06
C GLY A 49 -3.15 17.51 7.54
N LEU A 50 -3.27 18.72 6.99
CA LEU A 50 -3.41 18.93 5.54
C LEU A 50 -2.21 18.43 4.73
N ALA A 51 -1.00 18.46 5.30
CA ALA A 51 0.17 17.88 4.67
C ALA A 51 0.04 16.35 4.52
N LEU A 52 -0.61 15.69 5.49
CA LEU A 52 -0.91 14.26 5.44
C LEU A 52 -1.98 13.97 4.39
N VAL A 53 -3.07 14.74 4.39
CA VAL A 53 -4.16 14.62 3.40
C VAL A 53 -3.63 14.82 1.98
N PHE A 54 -2.81 15.85 1.74
CA PHE A 54 -2.21 16.09 0.44
C PHE A 54 -1.27 14.96 0.02
N GLY A 55 -0.47 14.43 0.96
CA GLY A 55 0.38 13.29 0.67
C GLY A 55 -0.40 12.02 0.34
N ASP A 56 -1.48 11.75 1.07
CA ASP A 56 -2.37 10.61 0.81
C ASP A 56 -3.03 10.74 -0.58
N MET A 57 -3.40 11.96 -0.99
CA MET A 57 -3.87 12.24 -2.35
C MET A 57 -2.79 11.96 -3.41
N GLU A 58 -1.54 12.38 -3.19
CA GLU A 58 -0.46 12.09 -4.13
C GLU A 58 -0.19 10.59 -4.27
N VAL A 59 -0.28 9.85 -3.17
CA VAL A 59 -0.24 8.38 -3.19
C VAL A 59 -1.38 7.83 -4.03
N ARG A 60 -2.60 8.34 -3.86
CA ARG A 60 -3.78 7.94 -4.64
C ARG A 60 -3.59 8.17 -6.14
N VAL A 61 -3.06 9.34 -6.54
CA VAL A 61 -2.74 9.63 -7.95
C VAL A 61 -1.75 8.62 -8.52
N ARG A 62 -0.70 8.29 -7.78
CA ARG A 62 0.32 7.33 -8.24
C ARG A 62 -0.25 5.92 -8.39
N VAL A 63 -1.04 5.45 -7.41
CA VAL A 63 -1.72 4.14 -7.47
C VAL A 63 -2.68 4.10 -8.67
N PHE A 64 -3.47 5.14 -8.87
CA PHE A 64 -4.39 5.24 -10.01
C PHE A 64 -3.65 5.18 -11.36
N SER A 65 -2.52 5.89 -11.48
CA SER A 65 -1.69 5.85 -12.68
C SER A 65 -1.17 4.45 -12.99
N ILE A 66 -0.81 3.67 -11.97
CA ILE A 66 -0.37 2.29 -12.12
C ILE A 66 -1.53 1.40 -12.55
N MET A 67 -2.68 1.49 -11.88
CA MET A 67 -3.86 0.70 -12.20
C MET A 67 -4.41 0.99 -13.60
N SER A 68 -4.24 2.23 -14.07
CA SER A 68 -4.64 2.64 -15.43
C SER A 68 -3.62 2.25 -16.51
N SER A 69 -2.44 1.78 -16.12
CA SER A 69 -1.39 1.35 -17.06
C SER A 69 -1.55 -0.11 -17.44
N THR A 70 -1.24 -0.47 -18.68
CA THR A 70 -1.28 -1.87 -19.12
C THR A 70 -0.17 -2.70 -18.45
N PRO A 71 -0.42 -3.93 -17.98
CA PRO A 71 0.59 -4.77 -17.34
C PRO A 71 1.86 -4.99 -18.16
N GLN A 72 1.77 -5.08 -19.51
CA GLN A 72 2.95 -5.16 -20.38
C GLN A 72 3.80 -3.89 -20.42
N ALA A 73 3.20 -2.72 -20.19
CA ALA A 73 3.91 -1.44 -20.20
C ALA A 73 4.55 -1.12 -18.83
N ALA A 74 4.10 -1.77 -17.76
CA ALA A 74 4.66 -1.59 -16.43
C ALA A 74 6.04 -2.27 -16.32
N GLN A 75 7.06 -1.52 -15.88
CA GLN A 75 8.36 -2.10 -15.57
C GLN A 75 8.25 -2.91 -14.26
N PRO A 76 8.59 -4.22 -14.25
CA PRO A 76 8.47 -5.08 -13.07
C PRO A 76 9.13 -4.50 -11.82
N LEU A 77 10.30 -3.91 -12.01
CA LEU A 77 11.12 -3.29 -10.96
C LEU A 77 10.42 -2.07 -10.34
N GLU A 78 9.88 -1.18 -11.16
CA GLU A 78 9.23 0.05 -10.67
C GLU A 78 7.92 -0.28 -9.96
N LEU A 79 7.18 -1.28 -10.45
CA LEU A 79 5.97 -1.74 -9.78
C LEU A 79 6.30 -2.34 -8.41
N PHE A 80 7.31 -3.21 -8.33
CA PHE A 80 7.74 -3.78 -7.05
C PHE A 80 8.22 -2.71 -6.08
N LYS A 81 9.08 -1.77 -6.53
CA LYS A 81 9.54 -0.64 -5.70
C LYS A 81 8.36 0.15 -5.15
N MET A 82 7.35 0.44 -5.97
CA MET A 82 6.15 1.14 -5.52
C MET A 82 5.39 0.32 -4.48
N THR A 83 5.11 -0.96 -4.72
CA THR A 83 4.40 -1.83 -3.75
C THR A 83 5.13 -1.87 -2.42
N ARG A 84 6.47 -1.97 -2.45
CA ARG A 84 7.33 -1.92 -1.27
C ARG A 84 7.23 -0.57 -0.55
N SER A 85 7.33 0.55 -1.27
CA SER A 85 7.24 1.89 -0.69
C SER A 85 5.85 2.19 -0.09
N LEU A 86 4.79 1.60 -0.64
CA LEU A 86 3.44 1.67 -0.05
C LEU A 86 3.33 0.83 1.23
N ASP A 87 3.86 -0.39 1.28
CA ASP A 87 3.89 -1.15 2.54
C ASP A 87 4.68 -0.39 3.62
N ARG A 88 5.84 0.18 3.27
CA ARG A 88 6.62 1.02 4.19
C ARG A 88 5.79 2.17 4.74
N LEU A 89 5.05 2.88 3.90
CA LEU A 89 4.17 3.97 4.34
C LEU A 89 3.10 3.47 5.32
N ASP A 90 2.47 2.33 5.03
CA ASP A 90 1.48 1.72 5.94
C ASP A 90 2.10 1.32 7.28
N GLN A 91 3.34 0.82 7.29
CA GLN A 91 4.03 0.49 8.53
C GLN A 91 4.42 1.73 9.33
N VAL A 92 4.89 2.78 8.66
CA VAL A 92 5.16 4.08 9.30
C VAL A 92 3.90 4.62 9.99
N GLU A 93 2.76 4.53 9.31
CA GLU A 93 1.47 4.91 9.87
C GLU A 93 1.09 4.07 11.09
N LYS A 94 1.23 2.73 11.01
CA LYS A 94 0.97 1.83 12.15
C LYS A 94 1.86 2.13 13.36
N ILE A 95 3.14 2.41 13.14
CA ILE A 95 4.08 2.75 14.21
C ILE A 95 3.68 4.08 14.85
N ALA A 96 3.37 5.10 14.05
CA ALA A 96 2.94 6.40 14.57
C ALA A 96 1.65 6.27 15.41
N LEU A 97 0.65 5.52 14.93
CA LEU A 97 -0.61 5.29 15.67
C LEU A 97 -0.39 4.50 16.96
N ARG A 98 0.52 3.51 16.96
CA ARG A 98 0.91 2.75 18.15
C ARG A 98 1.53 3.67 19.22
N GLU A 99 2.41 4.56 18.79
CA GLU A 99 3.07 5.53 19.68
C GLU A 99 2.09 6.56 20.24
N ILE A 100 1.17 7.07 19.41
CA ILE A 100 0.08 7.96 19.83
C ILE A 100 -0.76 7.27 20.92
N ALA A 101 -1.20 6.04 20.67
CA ALA A 101 -2.01 5.28 21.62
C ALA A 101 -1.27 5.07 22.95
N LEU A 102 0.01 4.73 22.90
CA LEU A 102 0.85 4.55 24.10
C LEU A 102 0.89 5.83 24.95
N ARG A 103 1.16 6.97 24.33
CA ARG A 103 1.22 8.28 25.01
C ARG A 103 -0.12 8.71 25.58
N GLN A 104 -1.21 8.51 24.83
CA GLN A 104 -2.57 8.78 25.30
C GLN A 104 -2.92 7.93 26.52
N HIS A 105 -2.54 6.65 26.52
CA HIS A 105 -2.70 5.77 27.68
C HIS A 105 -1.92 6.23 28.92
N GLN A 106 -0.81 6.94 28.73
CA GLN A 106 0.00 7.54 29.80
C GLN A 106 -0.55 8.90 30.28
N GLY A 107 -1.61 9.41 29.65
CA GLY A 107 -2.26 10.68 30.01
C GLY A 107 -1.67 11.90 29.31
N ASP A 108 -0.79 11.72 28.33
CA ASP A 108 -0.22 12.82 27.56
C ASP A 108 -1.26 13.41 26.59
N ARG A 109 -1.27 14.73 26.47
CA ARG A 109 -1.97 15.41 25.38
C ARG A 109 -1.10 15.32 24.11
N VAL A 110 -1.53 14.52 23.16
CA VAL A 110 -0.81 14.25 21.91
C VAL A 110 -1.52 14.96 20.75
N ASP A 111 -0.74 15.62 19.90
CA ASP A 111 -1.20 16.03 18.58
C ASP A 111 -0.91 14.89 17.59
N GLU A 112 -1.95 14.18 17.19
CA GLU A 112 -1.83 12.99 16.32
C GLU A 112 -1.28 13.35 14.95
N ALA A 113 -1.67 14.51 14.39
CA ALA A 113 -1.23 14.92 13.07
C ALA A 113 0.27 15.23 13.06
N GLU A 114 0.76 15.92 14.09
CA GLU A 114 2.18 16.23 14.23
C GLU A 114 3.02 14.96 14.43
N VAL A 115 2.59 14.00 15.26
CA VAL A 115 3.34 12.73 15.44
C VAL A 115 3.41 11.94 14.13
N ARG A 116 2.29 11.77 13.42
CA ARG A 116 2.26 11.07 12.13
C ARG A 116 3.13 11.76 11.08
N LEU A 117 3.08 13.08 11.02
CA LEU A 117 3.89 13.87 10.09
C LEU A 117 5.38 13.77 10.43
N ALA A 118 5.76 13.78 11.70
CA ALA A 118 7.16 13.63 12.13
C ALA A 118 7.77 12.29 11.66
N TYR A 119 7.03 11.19 11.83
CA TYR A 119 7.46 9.88 11.32
C TYR A 119 7.56 9.84 9.80
N ARG A 120 6.54 10.34 9.08
CA ARG A 120 6.52 10.35 7.61
C ARG A 120 7.63 11.21 7.01
N VAL A 121 7.83 12.43 7.52
CA VAL A 121 8.90 13.34 7.05
C VAL A 121 10.27 12.80 7.44
N GLY A 122 10.45 12.35 8.69
CA GLY A 122 11.72 11.84 9.20
C GLY A 122 12.20 10.56 8.50
N LEU A 123 11.26 9.75 7.98
CA LEU A 123 11.58 8.49 7.29
C LEU A 123 11.48 8.56 5.76
N GLN A 124 10.96 9.65 5.18
CA GLN A 124 10.69 9.75 3.75
C GLN A 124 11.89 9.36 2.89
N ALA A 125 13.05 9.99 3.10
CA ALA A 125 14.23 9.78 2.27
C ALA A 125 14.84 8.38 2.49
N ARG A 126 14.80 7.88 3.73
CA ARG A 126 15.40 6.59 4.11
C ARG A 126 14.59 5.39 3.62
N LEU A 127 13.26 5.53 3.57
CA LEU A 127 12.32 4.48 3.18
C LEU A 127 11.74 4.68 1.77
N ASP A 128 12.11 5.74 1.07
CA ASP A 128 11.56 6.11 -0.24
C ASP A 128 10.03 6.20 -0.22
N LEU A 129 9.50 6.94 0.76
CA LEU A 129 8.05 7.06 0.97
C LEU A 129 7.41 7.95 -0.11
N PRO A 130 6.34 7.49 -0.78
CA PRO A 130 5.74 8.22 -1.89
C PRO A 130 4.87 9.37 -1.38
N GLY A 131 4.89 10.52 -2.05
CA GLY A 131 3.95 11.62 -1.79
C GLY A 131 4.12 12.34 -0.45
N GLN A 132 5.23 12.16 0.27
CA GLN A 132 5.36 12.81 1.59
C GLN A 132 5.78 14.29 1.47
N ALA A 133 5.34 15.08 2.46
CA ALA A 133 5.83 16.43 2.65
C ALA A 133 7.35 16.44 2.89
N GLN A 134 8.04 17.46 2.42
CA GLN A 134 9.51 17.54 2.52
C GLN A 134 9.97 18.10 3.86
N THR A 135 9.15 18.94 4.49
CA THR A 135 9.48 19.59 5.75
C THR A 135 8.28 19.64 6.69
N MET A 136 8.55 19.96 7.95
CA MET A 136 7.58 20.08 9.02
C MET A 136 7.91 21.32 9.87
N LEU A 137 6.90 22.12 10.24
CA LEU A 137 7.11 23.37 11.01
C LEU A 137 7.39 23.09 12.48
N PHE A 138 6.74 22.08 13.07
CA PHE A 138 6.74 21.85 14.51
C PHE A 138 7.26 20.46 14.90
N SER A 139 8.37 20.03 14.28
CA SER A 139 8.99 18.71 14.56
C SER A 139 9.32 18.51 16.05
N ASN A 140 9.65 19.58 16.77
CA ASN A 140 9.91 19.55 18.21
C ASN A 140 8.66 19.32 19.08
N ILE A 141 7.47 19.70 18.62
CA ILE A 141 6.20 19.51 19.36
C ILE A 141 5.75 18.05 19.30
N ALA A 142 6.10 17.33 18.22
CA ALA A 142 5.77 15.93 18.03
C ALA A 142 6.49 14.99 19.03
N LYS A 143 7.57 15.45 19.69
CA LYS A 143 8.41 14.63 20.59
C LYS A 143 8.78 13.26 19.98
N VAL A 144 9.05 13.21 18.67
CA VAL A 144 9.59 12.03 18.00
C VAL A 144 11.09 12.25 17.87
N THR A 145 11.88 11.36 18.46
CA THR A 145 13.35 11.46 18.51
C THR A 145 14.00 10.74 17.33
N ASP A 146 15.27 11.04 17.05
CA ASP A 146 16.05 10.30 16.05
C ASP A 146 16.17 8.80 16.39
N ALA A 147 16.16 8.45 17.68
CA ALA A 147 16.15 7.07 18.14
C ALA A 147 14.83 6.38 17.75
N ASP A 148 13.69 7.03 17.97
CA ASP A 148 12.37 6.49 17.56
C ASP A 148 12.30 6.27 16.04
N LEU A 149 12.84 7.22 15.25
CA LEU A 149 12.93 7.08 13.79
C LEU A 149 13.87 5.92 13.39
N GLN A 150 14.99 5.75 14.08
CA GLN A 150 15.93 4.66 13.81
C GLN A 150 15.32 3.29 14.13
N ASP A 151 14.59 3.18 15.23
CA ASP A 151 13.90 1.97 15.64
C ASP A 151 12.79 1.62 14.65
N ALA A 152 11.96 2.61 14.28
CA ALA A 152 10.91 2.44 13.27
C ALA A 152 11.48 1.99 11.92
N HIS A 153 12.57 2.62 11.47
CA HIS A 153 13.26 2.21 10.25
C HIS A 153 13.74 0.76 10.34
N SER A 154 14.36 0.37 11.46
CA SER A 154 14.90 -0.98 11.65
C SER A 154 13.79 -2.04 11.70
N GLU A 155 12.66 -1.73 12.34
CA GLU A 155 11.45 -2.57 12.36
C GLU A 155 10.95 -2.82 10.93
N ILE A 156 10.82 -1.77 10.12
CA ILE A 156 10.31 -1.84 8.75
C ILE A 156 11.26 -2.63 7.84
N ILE A 157 12.56 -2.35 7.88
CA ILE A 157 13.53 -3.06 7.03
C ILE A 157 13.61 -4.55 7.40
N THR A 158 13.58 -4.88 8.70
CA THR A 158 13.57 -6.29 9.14
C THR A 158 12.32 -7.02 8.65
N ARG A 159 11.17 -6.33 8.67
CA ARG A 159 9.90 -6.87 8.21
C ARG A 159 9.93 -7.29 6.72
N GLU A 160 10.70 -6.61 5.86
CA GLU A 160 10.77 -6.91 4.43
C GLU A 160 11.30 -8.33 4.10
N SER A 161 11.92 -8.99 5.08
CA SER A 161 12.38 -10.39 4.94
C SER A 161 11.37 -11.43 5.47
N THR A 162 10.18 -10.99 5.89
CA THR A 162 9.17 -11.87 6.50
C THR A 162 8.04 -12.23 5.54
N GLN A 163 7.39 -13.38 5.77
CA GLN A 163 6.22 -13.78 5.00
C GLN A 163 5.11 -12.72 5.03
N ALA A 164 4.89 -12.08 6.18
CA ALA A 164 3.85 -11.07 6.35
C ALA A 164 4.06 -9.84 5.45
N PHE A 165 5.30 -9.55 5.01
CA PHE A 165 5.56 -8.50 4.01
C PHE A 165 5.05 -8.93 2.64
N PHE A 166 5.38 -10.14 2.19
CA PHE A 166 4.91 -10.63 0.90
C PHE A 166 3.39 -10.81 0.86
N GLU A 167 2.77 -11.22 1.98
CA GLU A 167 1.32 -11.24 2.14
C GLU A 167 0.69 -9.84 1.95
N SER A 168 1.31 -8.78 2.50
CA SER A 168 0.78 -7.42 2.30
C SER A 168 0.99 -6.90 0.87
N LEU A 169 2.01 -7.38 0.14
CA LEU A 169 2.17 -7.06 -1.27
C LEU A 169 1.03 -7.68 -2.10
N ILE A 170 0.76 -8.98 -1.94
CA ILE A 170 -0.25 -9.69 -2.73
C ILE A 170 -1.68 -9.30 -2.36
N ALA A 171 -1.91 -8.75 -1.16
CA ALA A 171 -3.19 -8.16 -0.79
C ALA A 171 -3.54 -6.90 -1.60
N ARG A 172 -2.58 -6.32 -2.34
CA ARG A 172 -2.82 -5.16 -3.20
C ARG A 172 -3.22 -5.63 -4.60
N GLU A 173 -4.42 -5.26 -5.01
CA GLU A 173 -5.03 -5.65 -6.29
C GLU A 173 -4.08 -5.47 -7.48
N PHE A 174 -3.49 -4.28 -7.63
CA PHE A 174 -2.61 -3.99 -8.77
C PHE A 174 -1.37 -4.89 -8.84
N TRP A 175 -0.83 -5.32 -7.69
CA TRP A 175 0.32 -6.22 -7.64
C TRP A 175 -0.09 -7.64 -8.01
N MET A 176 -1.19 -8.13 -7.44
CA MET A 176 -1.73 -9.45 -7.77
C MET A 176 -2.13 -9.53 -9.25
N SER A 177 -2.85 -8.53 -9.78
CA SER A 177 -3.24 -8.47 -11.19
C SER A 177 -2.02 -8.44 -12.12
N TYR A 178 -0.96 -7.74 -11.73
CA TYR A 178 0.30 -7.77 -12.48
C TYR A 178 0.91 -9.18 -12.51
N LEU A 179 0.99 -9.85 -11.36
CA LEU A 179 1.53 -11.22 -11.28
C LEU A 179 0.70 -12.19 -12.14
N GLU A 180 -0.63 -12.14 -12.01
CA GLU A 180 -1.54 -12.99 -12.79
C GLU A 180 -1.42 -12.72 -14.30
N ALA A 181 -1.30 -11.47 -14.72
CA ALA A 181 -1.16 -11.13 -16.13
C ALA A 181 0.22 -11.53 -16.69
N ARG A 182 1.29 -11.28 -15.92
CA ARG A 182 2.68 -11.47 -16.36
C ARG A 182 3.10 -12.94 -16.36
N TYR A 183 2.58 -13.72 -15.42
CA TYR A 183 2.88 -15.14 -15.20
C TYR A 183 1.65 -16.03 -15.43
N ALA A 184 0.76 -15.62 -16.33
CA ALA A 184 -0.53 -16.28 -16.59
C ALA A 184 -0.38 -17.80 -16.81
N SER A 185 0.61 -18.22 -17.60
CA SER A 185 0.87 -19.64 -17.86
C SER A 185 1.19 -20.44 -16.60
N ASP A 186 1.91 -19.84 -15.65
CA ASP A 186 2.28 -20.50 -14.40
C ASP A 186 1.10 -20.52 -13.43
N PHE A 187 0.33 -19.43 -13.38
CA PHE A 187 -0.94 -19.38 -12.65
C PHE A 187 -1.95 -20.42 -13.16
N ASP A 188 -2.05 -20.64 -14.47
CA ASP A 188 -2.93 -21.66 -15.05
C ASP A 188 -2.56 -23.08 -14.59
N VAL A 189 -1.26 -23.37 -14.43
CA VAL A 189 -0.80 -24.65 -13.88
C VAL A 189 -1.26 -24.82 -12.43
N VAL A 190 -1.23 -23.75 -11.62
CA VAL A 190 -1.73 -23.78 -10.23
C VAL A 190 -3.26 -23.88 -10.18
N LYS A 191 -3.98 -23.23 -11.09
CA LYS A 191 -5.46 -23.22 -11.14
C LYS A 191 -6.04 -24.57 -11.60
N ARG A 192 -5.35 -25.28 -12.50
CA ARG A 192 -5.85 -26.48 -13.19
C ARG A 192 -6.42 -27.57 -12.26
N PRO A 193 -5.74 -28.01 -11.18
CA PRO A 193 -6.28 -29.06 -10.30
C PRO A 193 -7.62 -28.67 -9.65
N PHE A 194 -7.83 -27.38 -9.37
CA PHE A 194 -9.07 -26.88 -8.78
C PHE A 194 -10.19 -26.79 -9.81
N SER A 195 -9.88 -26.36 -11.04
CA SER A 195 -10.84 -26.38 -12.16
C SER A 195 -11.32 -27.81 -12.47
N GLU A 196 -10.42 -28.79 -12.45
CA GLU A 196 -10.78 -30.20 -12.64
C GLU A 196 -11.68 -30.72 -11.51
N ARG A 197 -11.37 -30.39 -10.25
CA ARG A 197 -12.20 -30.75 -9.09
C ARG A 197 -13.60 -30.14 -9.15
N LEU A 198 -13.73 -28.90 -9.62
CA LEU A 198 -15.03 -28.24 -9.82
C LEU A 198 -15.83 -28.94 -10.93
N SER A 199 -15.20 -29.26 -12.07
CA SER A 199 -15.86 -29.99 -13.17
C SER A 199 -16.40 -31.34 -12.70
N VAL A 200 -15.61 -32.10 -11.94
CA VAL A 200 -16.05 -33.38 -11.37
C VAL A 200 -17.23 -33.18 -10.41
N LEU A 201 -17.21 -32.12 -9.59
CA LEU A 201 -18.27 -31.82 -8.64
C LEU A 201 -19.59 -31.44 -9.34
N ASP A 202 -19.52 -30.70 -10.46
CA ASP A 202 -20.68 -30.28 -11.26
C ASP A 202 -21.29 -31.44 -12.07
N GLU A 203 -20.49 -32.45 -12.42
CA GLU A 203 -20.94 -33.66 -13.14
C GLU A 203 -21.63 -34.70 -12.22
N LEU A 204 -21.56 -34.52 -10.89
CA LEU A 204 -22.17 -35.46 -9.95
C LEU A 204 -23.71 -35.39 -10.01
N PRO A 205 -24.41 -36.52 -10.08
CA PRO A 205 -25.87 -36.56 -10.09
C PRO A 205 -26.50 -35.94 -8.82
N ALA A 206 -27.63 -35.24 -8.99
CA ALA A 206 -28.37 -34.55 -7.91
C ALA A 206 -28.86 -35.46 -6.75
N ASN A 207 -28.82 -36.79 -6.93
CA ASN A 207 -29.17 -37.76 -5.89
C ASN A 207 -27.97 -38.24 -5.04
N GLN A 208 -26.75 -37.81 -5.37
CA GLN A 208 -25.53 -38.25 -4.67
C GLN A 208 -25.07 -37.28 -3.57
N GLN A 209 -25.61 -36.06 -3.54
CA GLN A 209 -25.25 -35.05 -2.56
C GLN A 209 -26.41 -34.07 -2.35
N SER A 210 -26.55 -33.55 -1.13
CA SER A 210 -27.48 -32.45 -0.87
C SER A 210 -26.91 -31.12 -1.35
N ASP A 211 -27.78 -30.13 -1.56
CA ASP A 211 -27.37 -28.77 -1.94
C ASP A 211 -26.36 -28.17 -0.95
N GLN A 212 -26.53 -28.43 0.36
CA GLN A 212 -25.58 -27.96 1.37
C GLN A 212 -24.20 -28.61 1.21
N GLN A 213 -24.14 -29.92 0.96
CA GLN A 213 -22.87 -30.62 0.75
C GLN A 213 -22.14 -30.12 -0.51
N TYR A 214 -22.90 -29.78 -1.56
CA TYR A 214 -22.36 -29.16 -2.76
C TYR A 214 -21.75 -27.78 -2.44
N LEU A 215 -22.50 -26.89 -1.77
CA LEU A 215 -22.02 -25.56 -1.38
C LEU A 215 -20.78 -25.62 -0.50
N ASP A 216 -20.75 -26.51 0.49
CA ASP A 216 -19.60 -26.68 1.38
C ASP A 216 -18.34 -27.13 0.61
N ARG A 217 -18.50 -28.01 -0.39
CA ARG A 217 -17.40 -28.44 -1.25
C ARG A 217 -16.90 -27.34 -2.18
N ILE A 218 -17.80 -26.54 -2.76
CA ILE A 218 -17.44 -25.38 -3.57
C ILE A 218 -16.65 -24.37 -2.74
N ALA A 219 -17.11 -24.08 -1.51
CA ALA A 219 -16.43 -23.19 -0.59
C ALA A 219 -15.03 -23.71 -0.23
N LEU A 220 -14.90 -25.00 0.08
CA LEU A 220 -13.61 -25.63 0.37
C LEU A 220 -12.65 -25.52 -0.82
N ILE A 221 -13.08 -25.92 -2.03
CA ILE A 221 -12.26 -25.84 -3.24
C ILE A 221 -11.83 -24.39 -3.52
N SER A 222 -12.74 -23.44 -3.32
CA SER A 222 -12.46 -22.01 -3.54
C SER A 222 -11.41 -21.48 -2.56
N SER A 223 -11.53 -21.85 -1.28
CA SER A 223 -10.57 -21.48 -0.24
C SER A 223 -9.19 -22.09 -0.48
N GLU A 224 -9.11 -23.37 -0.83
CA GLU A 224 -7.84 -24.05 -1.12
C GLU A 224 -7.19 -23.47 -2.39
N ARG A 225 -8.00 -23.13 -3.41
CA ARG A 225 -7.52 -22.45 -4.61
C ARG A 225 -6.92 -21.10 -4.27
N GLU A 226 -7.63 -20.28 -3.50
CA GLU A 226 -7.14 -18.96 -3.07
C GLU A 226 -5.82 -19.08 -2.30
N GLN A 227 -5.71 -20.02 -1.36
CA GLN A 227 -4.46 -20.26 -0.63
C GLN A 227 -3.31 -20.64 -1.58
N ALA A 228 -3.53 -21.58 -2.51
CA ALA A 228 -2.50 -22.02 -3.45
C ALA A 228 -2.05 -20.89 -4.38
N LEU A 229 -2.98 -20.03 -4.81
CA LEU A 229 -2.66 -18.84 -5.61
C LEU A 229 -1.85 -17.81 -4.81
N ASN A 230 -2.22 -17.57 -3.55
CA ASN A 230 -1.51 -16.64 -2.68
C ASN A 230 -0.09 -17.15 -2.37
N GLU A 231 0.08 -18.44 -2.06
CA GLU A 231 1.40 -19.05 -1.86
C GLU A 231 2.28 -18.97 -3.11
N PHE A 232 1.69 -19.15 -4.29
CA PHE A 232 2.42 -18.98 -5.55
C PHE A 232 2.81 -17.51 -5.79
N ALA A 233 1.88 -16.57 -5.57
CA ALA A 233 2.12 -15.14 -5.71
C ALA A 233 3.19 -14.62 -4.72
N ILE A 234 3.21 -15.12 -3.48
CA ILE A 234 4.25 -14.83 -2.49
C ILE A 234 5.61 -15.29 -3.00
N ARG A 235 5.73 -16.54 -3.50
CA ARG A 235 7.00 -17.05 -4.04
C ARG A 235 7.50 -16.22 -5.22
N LEU A 236 6.62 -15.83 -6.16
CA LEU A 236 6.99 -14.93 -7.26
C LEU A 236 7.46 -13.58 -6.73
N SER A 237 6.76 -13.03 -5.73
CA SER A 237 7.13 -11.74 -5.12
C SER A 237 8.51 -11.79 -4.45
N MET A 238 8.86 -12.90 -3.79
CA MET A 238 10.20 -13.12 -3.23
C MET A 238 11.27 -13.17 -4.33
N GLN A 239 11.03 -13.91 -5.42
CA GLN A 239 11.96 -13.99 -6.55
C GLN A 239 12.19 -12.62 -7.21
N ILE A 240 11.13 -11.83 -7.35
CA ILE A 240 11.24 -10.47 -7.88
C ILE A 240 12.04 -9.61 -6.91
N ALA A 241 11.78 -9.68 -5.60
CA ALA A 241 12.52 -8.94 -4.59
C ALA A 241 14.03 -9.25 -4.64
N ASP A 242 14.40 -10.52 -4.75
CA ASP A 242 15.80 -10.94 -4.87
C ASP A 242 16.45 -10.37 -6.14
N ALA A 243 15.75 -10.42 -7.28
CA ALA A 243 16.23 -9.84 -8.52
C ALA A 243 16.42 -8.32 -8.44
N VAL A 244 15.51 -7.61 -7.74
CA VAL A 244 15.62 -6.17 -7.48
C VAL A 244 16.84 -5.86 -6.60
N ASN A 245 17.07 -6.65 -5.55
CA ASN A 245 18.17 -6.43 -4.61
C ASN A 245 19.55 -6.77 -5.22
N MET A 246 19.60 -7.61 -6.26
CA MET A 246 20.84 -7.96 -6.98
C MET A 246 21.16 -7.04 -8.16
N ALA A 247 20.24 -6.18 -8.60
CA ALA A 247 20.50 -5.23 -9.67
C ALA A 247 21.37 -4.06 -9.15
N PRO A 248 22.47 -3.68 -9.84
CA PRO A 248 23.24 -2.50 -9.46
C PRO A 248 22.37 -1.24 -9.55
N GLN A 249 22.46 -0.38 -8.52
CA GLN A 249 21.79 0.93 -8.48
C GLN A 249 22.31 1.88 -9.56
#